data_AF-A0A2D3C6B5-F1
#
_entry.id   AF-A0A2D3C6B5-F1
#
_cell.length_a   1.000
_cell.length_b   1.000
_cell.length_c   1.000
_cell.angle_alpha   90.00
_cell.angle_beta   90.00
_cell.angle_gamma   90.00
#
_symmetry.space_group_name_H-M   'P 1'
#
loop_
_entity.id
_entity.type
_entity.pdbx_description
1 polymer ?
#
loop_
_entity_poly.entity_id
_entity_poly.type
_entity_poly.pdbx_seq_one_letter_code
_entity_poly.pdbx_strand_id
1 'polypeptide(L)'
;MASNKMYLFVLLMIIGAMALSGCSSGDPAVDDIPSEYEETRSINLGDNISLTQYEIETQDSSQVLNDLQQTAESEGWEVIADWEGDFAGYKVGVALGKDDRIMGINTAVNGNITTATVITGPRKGVNVADMNNDGTSSQVAEEEPDAPPTTDVDGQDFADAPRYPDSVRTDYASLTTGSDVTQEQVHYLSGDNPEDVKNFYENELETQGWENIQSQMLTEKGDVMIYVTATKDSKTLEIGTQPSSDYAEMNEIIIYVETRTG
;
A
#
# COMPACT_ATOMS: atom_id res chain seq x y z
N MET A 1 -3.70 19.59 -17.36
CA MET A 1 -2.76 18.46 -17.43
C MET A 1 -3.40 17.34 -16.64
N ALA A 2 -3.69 16.22 -17.28
CA ALA A 2 -4.37 15.10 -16.64
C ALA A 2 -3.39 14.37 -15.71
N SER A 3 -3.70 14.29 -14.42
CA SER A 3 -2.86 13.59 -13.44
C SER A 3 -3.05 12.07 -13.55
N ASN A 4 -1.95 11.37 -13.28
CA ASN A 4 -1.70 9.97 -13.57
C ASN A 4 -2.52 9.00 -12.68
N LYS A 5 -3.42 8.24 -13.31
CA LYS A 5 -4.25 7.18 -12.68
C LYS A 5 -3.64 5.75 -12.75
N MET A 6 -2.31 5.56 -12.65
CA MET A 6 -1.72 4.24 -13.00
C MET A 6 -0.62 3.67 -12.09
N TYR A 7 -0.24 4.35 -11.00
CA TYR A 7 0.89 3.89 -10.17
C TYR A 7 0.56 2.72 -9.21
N LEU A 8 -0.72 2.40 -9.01
CA LEU A 8 -1.14 1.29 -8.11
C LEU A 8 -1.18 -0.09 -8.81
N PHE A 9 -0.97 -0.16 -10.13
CA PHE A 9 -1.22 -1.39 -10.90
C PHE A 9 -0.11 -2.44 -10.80
N VAL A 10 1.13 -2.06 -10.48
CA VAL A 10 2.25 -3.00 -10.46
C VAL A 10 2.32 -3.77 -9.13
N LEU A 11 1.88 -3.18 -8.02
CA LEU A 11 1.82 -3.85 -6.71
C LEU A 11 0.61 -4.78 -6.55
N LEU A 12 -0.45 -4.61 -7.36
CA LEU A 12 -1.73 -5.32 -7.24
C LEU A 12 -1.81 -6.64 -8.04
N MET A 13 -0.80 -6.98 -8.86
CA MET A 13 -0.89 -8.14 -9.77
C MET A 13 -0.52 -9.51 -9.16
N ILE A 14 -0.13 -9.59 -7.88
CA ILE A 14 0.33 -10.87 -7.25
C ILE A 14 -0.50 -11.27 -6.04
N ILE A 15 -1.79 -10.92 -6.00
CA ILE A 15 -2.75 -11.57 -5.09
C ILE A 15 -3.61 -12.52 -5.92
N GLY A 16 -2.96 -13.58 -6.41
CA GLY A 16 -3.62 -14.70 -7.04
C GLY A 16 -4.09 -15.71 -5.99
N ALA A 17 -5.39 -15.65 -5.67
CA ALA A 17 -6.20 -16.73 -5.12
C ALA A 17 -5.62 -17.51 -3.93
N MET A 18 -5.76 -16.96 -2.72
CA MET A 18 -5.89 -17.78 -1.51
C MET A 18 -7.04 -17.24 -0.66
N ALA A 19 -8.23 -17.82 -0.82
CA ALA A 19 -9.32 -17.72 0.13
C ALA A 19 -8.87 -18.37 1.45
N LEU A 20 -8.27 -17.58 2.34
CA LEU A 20 -7.94 -17.99 3.70
C LEU A 20 -9.05 -17.46 4.61
N SER A 21 -9.97 -18.34 4.95
CA SER A 21 -10.90 -18.18 6.07
C SER A 21 -10.16 -18.29 7.40
N GLY A 22 -9.30 -17.31 7.68
CA GLY A 22 -8.70 -17.09 8.98
C GLY A 22 -9.39 -15.90 9.63
N CYS A 23 -10.20 -16.13 10.68
CA CYS A 23 -10.76 -15.05 11.47
C CYS A 23 -9.62 -14.18 12.03
N SER A 24 -9.35 -13.07 11.37
CA SER A 24 -8.50 -11.99 11.85
C SER A 24 -9.13 -11.41 13.12
N SER A 25 -8.36 -11.28 14.20
CA SER A 25 -8.84 -10.78 15.50
C SER A 25 -8.96 -9.25 15.57
N GLY A 26 -9.14 -8.59 14.43
CA GLY A 26 -9.56 -7.19 14.39
C GLY A 26 -11.08 -7.13 14.40
N ASP A 27 -11.67 -6.35 15.29
CA ASP A 27 -13.09 -6.02 15.16
C ASP A 27 -13.28 -5.40 13.76
N PRO A 28 -14.22 -5.92 12.95
CA PRO A 28 -14.43 -5.40 11.61
C PRO A 28 -14.77 -3.90 11.70
N ALA A 29 -14.36 -3.16 10.69
CA ALA A 29 -14.64 -1.73 10.57
C ALA A 29 -16.15 -1.40 10.57
N VAL A 30 -16.93 -2.37 10.09
CA VAL A 30 -18.38 -2.33 9.88
C VAL A 30 -18.89 -3.73 10.25
N ASP A 31 -19.86 -3.83 11.15
CA ASP A 31 -20.35 -5.10 11.68
C ASP A 31 -21.28 -5.84 10.69
N ASP A 32 -22.00 -5.10 9.84
CA ASP A 32 -23.05 -5.62 8.94
C ASP A 32 -22.67 -5.55 7.43
N ILE A 33 -21.43 -5.89 7.08
CA ILE A 33 -21.00 -5.99 5.67
C ILE A 33 -21.91 -6.95 4.87
N PRO A 34 -22.32 -6.60 3.62
CA PRO A 34 -23.16 -7.49 2.82
C PRO A 34 -22.54 -8.88 2.66
N SER A 35 -23.36 -9.92 2.81
CA SER A 35 -22.91 -11.32 2.90
C SER A 35 -22.18 -11.84 1.65
N GLU A 36 -22.37 -11.17 0.52
CA GLU A 36 -21.77 -11.48 -0.77
C GLU A 36 -20.37 -10.87 -0.96
N TYR A 37 -19.87 -10.12 0.02
CA TYR A 37 -18.55 -9.50 -0.02
C TYR A 37 -17.57 -10.43 0.68
N GLU A 38 -16.63 -10.99 -0.07
CA GLU A 38 -15.59 -11.85 0.49
C GLU A 38 -14.46 -10.97 1.01
N GLU A 39 -14.22 -10.99 2.33
CA GLU A 39 -13.03 -10.38 2.91
C GLU A 39 -11.79 -11.14 2.42
N THR A 40 -10.96 -10.47 1.63
CA THR A 40 -9.73 -11.05 1.09
C THR A 40 -8.50 -10.63 1.88
N ARG A 41 -8.60 -9.51 2.62
CA ARG A 41 -7.48 -8.97 3.40
C ARG A 41 -7.98 -8.17 4.60
N SER A 42 -7.32 -8.32 5.74
CA SER A 42 -7.53 -7.46 6.91
C SER A 42 -6.19 -7.20 7.58
N ILE A 43 -5.85 -5.93 7.77
CA ILE A 43 -4.55 -5.43 8.22
C ILE A 43 -4.77 -4.44 9.37
N ASN A 44 -3.97 -4.55 10.42
CA ASN A 44 -3.80 -3.47 11.40
C ASN A 44 -2.53 -2.69 11.02
N LEU A 45 -2.69 -1.42 10.67
CA LEU A 45 -1.60 -0.54 10.22
C LEU A 45 -0.89 0.17 11.40
N GLY A 46 -1.21 -0.20 12.65
CA GLY A 46 -0.72 0.48 13.85
C GLY A 46 -1.63 1.65 14.25
N ASP A 47 -1.41 2.24 15.43
CA ASP A 47 -2.14 3.42 15.94
C ASP A 47 -3.68 3.33 15.91
N ASN A 48 -4.22 2.11 16.05
CA ASN A 48 -5.66 1.80 15.90
C ASN A 48 -6.22 2.08 14.49
N ILE A 49 -5.36 2.02 13.48
CA ILE A 49 -5.73 2.07 12.07
C ILE A 49 -5.89 0.63 11.58
N SER A 50 -7.04 0.32 10.98
CA SER A 50 -7.28 -0.94 10.30
C SER A 50 -7.60 -0.70 8.82
N LEU A 51 -7.21 -1.65 7.98
CA LEU A 51 -7.52 -1.69 6.56
C LEU A 51 -8.10 -3.07 6.24
N THR A 52 -9.30 -3.11 5.68
CA THR A 52 -9.95 -4.33 5.23
C THR A 52 -10.21 -4.22 3.72
N GLN A 53 -9.93 -5.29 2.98
CA GLN A 53 -10.23 -5.38 1.55
C GLN A 53 -11.25 -6.49 1.29
N TYR A 54 -12.15 -6.20 0.37
CA TYR A 54 -13.17 -7.12 -0.12
C TYR A 54 -13.03 -7.28 -1.62
N GLU A 55 -13.26 -8.49 -2.13
CA GLU A 55 -13.43 -8.74 -3.57
C GLU A 55 -14.89 -9.08 -3.87
N ILE A 56 -15.42 -8.43 -4.90
CA ILE A 56 -16.81 -8.58 -5.34
C ILE A 56 -16.81 -8.88 -6.84
N GLU A 57 -17.49 -9.95 -7.27
CA GLU A 57 -17.63 -10.33 -8.69
C GLU A 57 -18.58 -9.40 -9.45
N THR A 58 -18.22 -8.12 -9.56
CA THR A 58 -18.95 -7.09 -10.32
C THR A 58 -17.99 -6.08 -10.93
N GLN A 59 -18.45 -5.42 -11.99
CA GLN A 59 -17.76 -4.26 -12.60
C GLN A 59 -18.33 -2.93 -12.10
N ASP A 60 -19.43 -2.95 -11.34
CA ASP A 60 -20.10 -1.75 -10.84
C ASP A 60 -19.51 -1.28 -9.50
N SER A 61 -18.34 -0.66 -9.58
CA SER A 61 -17.66 -0.09 -8.39
C SER A 61 -18.46 1.00 -7.67
N SER A 62 -19.35 1.70 -8.38
CA SER A 62 -20.23 2.72 -7.79
C SER A 62 -21.32 2.07 -6.95
N GLN A 63 -21.89 0.95 -7.41
CA GLN A 63 -22.81 0.16 -6.61
C GLN A 63 -22.13 -0.32 -5.32
N VAL A 64 -20.93 -0.91 -5.44
CA VAL A 64 -20.18 -1.42 -4.28
C VAL A 64 -19.88 -0.32 -3.25
N LEU A 65 -19.46 0.85 -3.73
CA LEU A 65 -19.19 2.01 -2.85
C LEU A 65 -20.46 2.46 -2.12
N ASN A 66 -21.57 2.56 -2.84
CA ASN A 66 -22.87 2.98 -2.29
C ASN A 66 -23.41 1.96 -1.27
N ASP A 67 -23.28 0.66 -1.54
CA ASP A 67 -23.69 -0.40 -0.63
C ASP A 67 -22.92 -0.32 0.70
N LEU A 68 -21.59 -0.21 0.64
CA LEU A 68 -20.73 -0.06 1.84
C LEU A 68 -21.01 1.23 2.60
N GLN A 69 -21.22 2.34 1.88
CA GLN A 69 -21.60 3.60 2.50
C GLN A 69 -22.94 3.48 3.24
N GLN A 70 -23.97 2.91 2.62
CA GLN A 70 -25.29 2.72 3.25
C GLN A 70 -25.21 1.82 4.47
N THR A 71 -24.40 0.75 4.42
CA THR A 71 -24.16 -0.10 5.58
C THR A 71 -23.54 0.71 6.72
N ALA A 72 -22.47 1.47 6.45
CA ALA A 72 -21.84 2.31 7.47
C ALA A 72 -22.80 3.36 8.04
N GLU A 73 -23.59 4.03 7.20
CA GLU A 73 -24.63 4.98 7.63
C GLU A 73 -25.68 4.33 8.54
N SER A 74 -26.08 3.09 8.24
CA SER A 74 -27.03 2.33 9.07
C SER A 74 -26.49 2.00 10.46
N GLU A 75 -25.16 1.93 10.60
CA GLU A 75 -24.46 1.75 11.87
C GLU A 75 -24.17 3.09 12.58
N GLY A 76 -24.61 4.22 12.03
CA GLY A 76 -24.46 5.55 12.62
C GLY A 76 -23.15 6.24 12.26
N TRP A 77 -22.47 5.82 11.19
CA TRP A 77 -21.44 6.64 10.56
C TRP A 77 -22.09 7.78 9.77
N GLU A 78 -21.51 8.97 9.81
CA GLU A 78 -22.01 10.12 9.06
C GLU A 78 -21.02 10.45 7.94
N VAL A 79 -21.51 10.63 6.72
CA VAL A 79 -20.68 11.11 5.61
C VAL A 79 -20.14 12.49 5.98
N ILE A 80 -18.82 12.59 6.04
CA ILE A 80 -18.12 13.84 6.31
C ILE A 80 -17.51 14.43 5.04
N ALA A 81 -17.30 13.63 3.98
CA ALA A 81 -16.87 14.09 2.66
C ALA A 81 -17.13 13.03 1.56
N ASP A 82 -17.57 13.47 0.37
CA ASP A 82 -17.81 12.65 -0.84
C ASP A 82 -16.80 13.05 -1.95
N TRP A 83 -15.57 12.54 -1.94
CA TRP A 83 -14.54 12.85 -2.96
C TRP A 83 -13.34 11.88 -2.96
N GLU A 84 -12.54 11.90 -4.04
CA GLU A 84 -11.25 11.18 -4.22
C GLU A 84 -10.12 11.86 -3.40
N GLY A 85 -9.88 11.45 -2.15
CA GLY A 85 -8.81 11.97 -1.27
C GLY A 85 -7.83 10.93 -0.77
N ASP A 86 -6.83 11.32 0.04
CA ASP A 86 -5.86 10.39 0.64
C ASP A 86 -6.04 10.27 2.18
N PHE A 87 -6.11 9.04 2.69
CA PHE A 87 -6.17 8.70 4.11
C PHE A 87 -5.17 7.60 4.44
N ALA A 88 -4.21 7.89 5.32
CA ALA A 88 -3.11 6.99 5.66
C ALA A 88 -2.32 6.48 4.41
N GLY A 89 -2.17 7.34 3.40
CA GLY A 89 -1.49 7.00 2.13
C GLY A 89 -2.37 6.23 1.12
N TYR A 90 -3.66 6.05 1.40
CA TYR A 90 -4.58 5.36 0.50
C TYR A 90 -5.64 6.31 -0.05
N LYS A 91 -5.92 6.17 -1.34
CA LYS A 91 -7.03 6.87 -1.98
C LYS A 91 -8.35 6.39 -1.40
N VAL A 92 -9.23 7.32 -1.02
CA VAL A 92 -10.58 7.11 -0.50
C VAL A 92 -11.57 7.86 -1.40
N GLY A 93 -12.69 7.23 -1.74
CA GLY A 93 -13.78 7.82 -2.52
C GLY A 93 -14.90 8.42 -1.65
N VAL A 94 -15.07 7.90 -0.43
CA VAL A 94 -15.99 8.44 0.59
C VAL A 94 -15.31 8.41 1.94
N ALA A 95 -15.45 9.48 2.72
CA ALA A 95 -15.02 9.55 4.10
C ALA A 95 -16.23 9.70 5.04
N LEU A 96 -16.30 8.86 6.07
CA LEU A 96 -17.32 8.88 7.10
C LEU A 96 -16.71 9.08 8.48
N GLY A 97 -17.45 9.72 9.37
CA GLY A 97 -17.05 9.94 10.77
C GLY A 97 -18.06 9.33 11.74
N LYS A 98 -17.56 8.76 12.83
CA LYS A 98 -18.37 8.28 13.96
C LYS A 98 -17.58 8.50 15.24
N ASP A 99 -18.13 9.29 16.15
CA ASP A 99 -17.45 9.69 17.39
C ASP A 99 -16.04 10.28 17.13
N ASP A 100 -15.00 9.67 17.68
CA ASP A 100 -13.59 10.01 17.52
C ASP A 100 -12.88 9.18 16.44
N ARG A 101 -13.64 8.50 15.57
CA ARG A 101 -13.13 7.68 14.47
C ARG A 101 -13.48 8.25 13.10
N ILE A 102 -12.68 7.84 12.12
CA ILE A 102 -12.90 8.07 10.70
C ILE A 102 -12.87 6.73 9.96
N MET A 103 -13.62 6.67 8.87
CA MET A 103 -13.63 5.59 7.89
C MET A 103 -13.43 6.17 6.51
N GLY A 104 -12.54 5.58 5.72
CA GLY A 104 -12.39 5.84 4.30
C GLY A 104 -12.78 4.61 3.50
N ILE A 105 -13.61 4.77 2.48
CA ILE A 105 -14.02 3.69 1.58
C ILE A 105 -13.53 4.02 0.18
N ASN A 106 -12.87 3.08 -0.47
CA ASN A 106 -12.45 3.16 -1.86
C ASN A 106 -12.87 1.92 -2.63
N THR A 107 -13.19 2.08 -3.91
CA THR A 107 -13.46 0.95 -4.81
C THR A 107 -12.65 1.08 -6.09
N ALA A 108 -12.15 -0.05 -6.60
CA ALA A 108 -11.38 -0.11 -7.83
C ALA A 108 -11.79 -1.35 -8.65
N VAL A 109 -11.94 -1.18 -9.97
CA VAL A 109 -12.31 -2.28 -10.89
C VAL A 109 -11.06 -2.88 -11.53
N ASN A 110 -10.91 -4.20 -11.44
CA ASN A 110 -9.92 -4.97 -12.17
C ASN A 110 -10.59 -6.17 -12.88
N GLY A 111 -10.74 -6.06 -14.20
CA GLY A 111 -11.42 -7.10 -14.99
C GLY A 111 -12.91 -7.18 -14.63
N ASN A 112 -13.33 -8.32 -14.05
CA ASN A 112 -14.71 -8.56 -13.60
C ASN A 112 -14.87 -8.49 -12.07
N ILE A 113 -13.81 -8.08 -11.38
CA ILE A 113 -13.77 -8.00 -9.92
C ILE A 113 -13.66 -6.52 -9.54
N THR A 114 -14.46 -6.11 -8.56
CA THR A 114 -14.29 -4.85 -7.86
C THR A 114 -13.63 -5.15 -6.52
N THR A 115 -12.52 -4.49 -6.25
CA THR A 115 -11.88 -4.48 -4.93
C THR A 115 -12.39 -3.28 -4.15
N ALA A 116 -13.01 -3.52 -3.00
CA ALA A 116 -13.33 -2.46 -2.05
C ALA A 116 -12.26 -2.44 -0.95
N THR A 117 -11.80 -1.26 -0.55
CA THR A 117 -10.88 -1.06 0.56
C THR A 117 -11.55 -0.14 1.57
N VAL A 118 -11.71 -0.62 2.80
CA VAL A 118 -12.27 0.11 3.94
C VAL A 118 -11.15 0.32 4.94
N ILE A 119 -10.86 1.57 5.27
CA ILE A 119 -9.81 1.92 6.23
C ILE A 119 -10.48 2.65 7.38
N THR A 120 -10.23 2.25 8.61
CA THR A 120 -10.71 2.99 9.78
C THR A 120 -9.55 3.40 10.67
N GLY A 121 -9.71 4.48 11.41
CA GLY A 121 -8.70 4.93 12.35
C GLY A 121 -9.20 6.02 13.28
N PRO A 122 -8.34 6.52 14.19
CA PRO A 122 -8.66 7.69 14.99
C PRO A 122 -8.82 8.93 14.09
N ARG A 123 -9.81 9.75 14.38
CA ARG A 123 -10.06 11.04 13.71
C ARG A 123 -8.98 12.08 14.06
N LYS A 124 -8.34 11.93 15.21
CA LYS A 124 -7.29 12.83 15.69
C LYS A 124 -6.07 12.76 14.75
N GLY A 125 -5.71 13.89 14.14
CA GLY A 125 -4.61 13.96 13.16
C GLY A 125 -5.10 14.03 11.71
N VAL A 126 -6.40 13.79 11.48
CA VAL A 126 -7.01 13.95 10.16
C VAL A 126 -7.63 15.32 10.05
N ASN A 127 -7.13 16.16 9.13
CA ASN A 127 -7.72 17.47 8.90
C ASN A 127 -8.95 17.38 7.98
N VAL A 128 -10.09 17.02 8.56
CA VAL A 128 -11.38 16.93 7.84
C VAL A 128 -11.80 18.26 7.20
N ALA A 129 -11.33 19.41 7.72
CA ALA A 129 -11.65 20.71 7.14
C ALA A 129 -10.95 20.92 5.78
N ASP A 130 -9.77 20.35 5.59
CA ASP A 130 -9.08 20.36 4.28
C ASP A 130 -9.74 19.38 3.30
N MET A 131 -10.50 18.40 3.80
CA MET A 131 -11.19 17.40 2.99
C MET A 131 -12.48 17.90 2.32
N ASN A 132 -13.11 18.97 2.81
CA ASN A 132 -14.42 19.45 2.30
C ASN A 132 -14.34 20.62 1.31
N ASN A 133 -13.13 21.05 0.92
CA ASN A 133 -12.97 22.18 0.03
C ASN A 133 -12.86 21.69 -1.43
N ASP A 134 -14.02 21.52 -2.08
CA ASP A 134 -14.23 21.11 -3.49
C ASP A 134 -13.75 22.17 -4.52
N GLY A 135 -12.73 22.95 -4.17
CA GLY A 135 -12.28 24.06 -4.96
C GLY A 135 -11.26 24.83 -4.14
N THR A 136 -10.03 24.85 -4.64
CA THR A 136 -8.82 25.19 -3.88
C THR A 136 -8.38 23.99 -3.05
N SER A 137 -7.59 23.12 -3.69
CA SER A 137 -6.40 22.59 -3.04
C SER A 137 -5.84 23.74 -2.22
N SER A 138 -6.08 23.72 -0.91
CA SER A 138 -5.14 24.34 0.00
C SER A 138 -3.86 23.61 -0.36
N GLN A 139 -3.06 24.25 -1.20
CA GLN A 139 -1.63 24.19 -1.01
C GLN A 139 -1.43 24.66 0.44
N VAL A 140 -1.66 23.76 1.41
CA VAL A 140 -0.59 23.48 2.33
C VAL A 140 0.57 23.37 1.36
N ALA A 141 1.41 24.41 1.34
CA ALA A 141 2.74 24.19 0.84
C ALA A 141 3.20 23.02 1.72
N GLU A 142 3.02 21.79 1.22
CA GLU A 142 4.02 20.77 1.37
C GLU A 142 5.27 21.57 1.09
N GLU A 143 5.96 21.95 2.17
CA GLU A 143 7.31 22.44 2.06
C GLU A 143 7.97 21.29 1.33
N GLU A 144 8.09 21.43 0.00
CA GLU A 144 8.78 20.43 -0.80
C GLU A 144 10.08 20.22 -0.05
N PRO A 145 10.34 18.99 0.40
CA PRO A 145 11.44 18.76 1.31
C PRO A 145 12.70 19.25 0.60
N ASP A 146 13.31 20.29 1.18
CA ASP A 146 14.32 21.12 0.51
C ASP A 146 15.56 20.30 0.09
N ALA A 147 15.72 19.10 0.68
CA ALA A 147 16.72 18.11 0.32
C ALA A 147 16.27 16.68 0.65
N PRO A 148 16.76 15.67 -0.09
CA PRO A 148 16.62 14.26 0.27
C PRO A 148 17.11 13.95 1.69
N PRO A 149 16.48 13.02 2.41
CA PRO A 149 16.96 12.59 3.71
C PRO A 149 18.35 11.97 3.60
N THR A 150 19.21 12.28 4.57
CA THR A 150 20.58 11.75 4.64
C THR A 150 20.77 10.74 5.79
N THR A 151 19.71 10.44 6.52
CA THR A 151 19.72 9.56 7.69
C THR A 151 18.50 8.67 7.65
N ASP A 152 18.67 7.43 8.06
CA ASP A 152 17.59 6.46 8.14
C ASP A 152 16.51 6.88 9.13
N VAL A 153 15.27 6.56 8.77
CA VAL A 153 14.17 6.47 9.75
C VAL A 153 14.31 5.20 10.61
N ASP A 154 13.58 5.17 11.73
CA ASP A 154 13.52 3.99 12.60
C ASP A 154 13.03 2.75 11.83
N GLY A 155 13.54 1.57 12.19
CA GLY A 155 13.23 0.29 11.53
C GLY A 155 14.46 -0.63 11.45
N GLN A 156 14.37 -1.68 10.64
CA GLN A 156 15.49 -2.59 10.41
C GLN A 156 15.61 -3.01 8.94
N ASP A 157 16.84 -3.33 8.53
CA ASP A 157 17.08 -4.01 7.25
C ASP A 157 16.75 -5.50 7.41
N PHE A 158 16.42 -6.18 6.32
CA PHE A 158 16.23 -7.63 6.35
C PHE A 158 17.57 -8.33 6.61
N ALA A 159 17.59 -9.25 7.58
CA ALA A 159 18.82 -9.95 7.95
C ALA A 159 19.48 -10.72 6.79
N ASP A 160 18.67 -11.18 5.84
CA ASP A 160 19.10 -12.07 4.75
C ASP A 160 19.03 -11.42 3.36
N ALA A 161 18.64 -10.16 3.25
CA ALA A 161 18.61 -9.44 1.97
C ALA A 161 19.61 -8.28 2.01
N PRO A 162 20.44 -8.10 0.96
CA PRO A 162 21.36 -6.97 0.90
C PRO A 162 20.59 -5.65 0.87
N ARG A 163 21.13 -4.64 1.55
CA ARG A 163 20.72 -3.25 1.35
C ARG A 163 21.54 -2.65 0.20
N TYR A 164 20.90 -1.89 -0.69
CA TYR A 164 21.61 -1.17 -1.74
C TYR A 164 22.60 -0.15 -1.13
N PRO A 165 23.87 -0.07 -1.57
CA PRO A 165 24.87 0.82 -0.98
C PRO A 165 24.43 2.27 -1.02
N ASP A 166 24.78 3.03 0.02
CA ASP A 166 24.50 4.46 0.18
C ASP A 166 23.02 4.89 0.10
N SER A 167 22.09 3.95 -0.08
CA SER A 167 20.65 4.22 -0.01
C SER A 167 20.25 4.60 1.42
N VAL A 168 19.23 5.44 1.59
CA VAL A 168 18.73 5.91 2.90
C VAL A 168 17.35 5.33 3.14
N ARG A 169 17.10 4.69 4.28
CA ARG A 169 15.78 4.15 4.62
C ARG A 169 14.80 5.29 4.89
N THR A 170 13.71 5.32 4.14
CA THR A 170 12.65 6.34 4.25
C THR A 170 11.38 5.81 4.88
N ASP A 171 11.16 4.49 4.85
CA ASP A 171 10.01 3.85 5.51
C ASP A 171 10.31 2.40 5.89
N TYR A 172 9.62 1.89 6.91
CA TYR A 172 9.65 0.50 7.35
C TYR A 172 8.26 0.07 7.84
N ALA A 173 7.74 -1.01 7.28
CA ALA A 173 6.50 -1.64 7.71
C ALA A 173 6.70 -3.14 7.92
N SER A 174 6.06 -3.69 8.95
CA SER A 174 6.01 -5.12 9.22
C SER A 174 4.61 -5.52 9.61
N LEU A 175 4.13 -6.63 9.05
CA LEU A 175 2.81 -7.16 9.26
C LEU A 175 2.90 -8.68 9.36
N THR A 176 2.44 -9.24 10.47
CA THR A 176 2.18 -10.68 10.56
C THR A 176 0.72 -10.94 10.22
N THR A 177 0.46 -11.67 9.13
CA THR A 177 -0.88 -12.12 8.72
C THR A 177 -1.09 -13.58 9.14
N GLY A 178 -2.11 -13.82 9.96
CA GLY A 178 -2.35 -15.14 10.55
C GLY A 178 -1.25 -15.58 11.53
N SER A 179 -1.17 -16.88 11.82
CA SER A 179 -0.12 -17.46 12.67
C SER A 179 1.21 -17.65 11.96
N ASP A 180 1.19 -17.68 10.63
CA ASP A 180 2.25 -18.34 9.87
C ASP A 180 2.84 -17.52 8.72
N VAL A 181 2.38 -16.28 8.50
CA VAL A 181 2.91 -15.43 7.44
C VAL A 181 3.36 -14.10 8.03
N THR A 182 4.62 -13.73 7.79
CA THR A 182 5.15 -12.41 8.12
C THR A 182 5.55 -11.71 6.84
N GLN A 183 5.02 -10.51 6.63
CA GLN A 183 5.28 -9.63 5.51
C GLN A 183 6.01 -8.40 6.04
N GLU A 184 7.17 -8.12 5.50
CA GLU A 184 7.98 -6.97 5.87
C GLU A 184 8.30 -6.17 4.60
N GLN A 185 8.27 -4.85 4.70
CA GLN A 185 8.49 -3.93 3.59
C GLN A 185 9.39 -2.78 4.05
N VAL A 186 10.39 -2.44 3.23
CA VAL A 186 11.30 -1.34 3.49
C VAL A 186 11.45 -0.49 2.25
N HIS A 187 11.38 0.82 2.42
CA HIS A 187 11.61 1.80 1.36
C HIS A 187 12.96 2.45 1.59
N TYR A 188 13.72 2.58 0.51
CA TYR A 188 14.97 3.31 0.49
C TYR A 188 14.97 4.34 -0.63
N LEU A 189 15.75 5.39 -0.45
CA LEU A 189 16.00 6.40 -1.46
C LEU A 189 17.45 6.31 -1.93
N SER A 190 17.67 6.37 -3.25
CA SER A 190 18.99 6.35 -3.88
C SER A 190 19.04 7.32 -5.05
N GLY A 191 20.19 7.98 -5.25
CA GLY A 191 20.45 8.81 -6.44
C GLY A 191 20.99 8.02 -7.62
N ASP A 192 21.23 6.71 -7.46
CA ASP A 192 21.80 5.87 -8.50
C ASP A 192 20.75 5.48 -9.55
N ASN A 193 21.24 5.09 -10.73
CA ASN A 193 20.36 4.70 -11.82
C ASN A 193 19.74 3.31 -11.55
N PRO A 194 18.52 3.06 -12.07
CA PRO A 194 17.87 1.77 -11.88
C PRO A 194 18.66 0.57 -12.45
N GLU A 195 19.44 0.72 -13.51
CA GLU A 195 20.20 -0.42 -14.05
C GLU A 195 21.29 -0.91 -13.08
N ASP A 196 21.97 0.00 -12.38
CA ASP A 196 22.96 -0.32 -11.35
C ASP A 196 22.32 -0.98 -10.13
N VAL A 197 21.14 -0.50 -9.70
CA VAL A 197 20.36 -1.14 -8.63
C VAL A 197 19.99 -2.58 -8.99
N LYS A 198 19.57 -2.82 -10.24
CA LYS A 198 19.22 -4.16 -10.72
C LYS A 198 20.43 -5.08 -10.68
N ASN A 199 21.55 -4.62 -11.26
CA ASN A 199 22.78 -5.41 -11.34
C ASN A 199 23.33 -5.73 -9.95
N PHE A 200 23.23 -4.80 -8.99
CA PHE A 200 23.60 -5.06 -7.60
C PHE A 200 22.80 -6.23 -7.02
N TYR A 201 21.46 -6.17 -7.10
CA TYR A 201 20.61 -7.20 -6.50
C TYR A 201 20.75 -8.55 -7.17
N GLU A 202 20.87 -8.62 -8.50
CA GLU A 202 21.12 -9.89 -9.18
C GLU A 202 22.38 -10.60 -8.66
N ASN A 203 23.46 -9.86 -8.44
CA ASN A 203 24.73 -10.44 -7.98
C ASN A 203 24.73 -10.76 -6.47
N GLU A 204 24.22 -9.84 -5.65
CA GLU A 204 24.27 -9.99 -4.19
C GLU A 204 23.25 -11.00 -3.66
N LEU A 205 22.04 -11.08 -4.25
CA LEU A 205 21.04 -12.07 -3.85
C LEU A 205 21.54 -13.50 -4.09
N GLU A 206 22.11 -13.77 -5.27
CA GLU A 206 22.69 -15.08 -5.57
C GLU A 206 23.83 -15.43 -4.59
N THR A 207 24.70 -14.46 -4.32
CA THR A 207 25.82 -14.64 -3.36
C THR A 207 25.33 -14.93 -1.93
N GLN A 208 24.16 -14.41 -1.56
CA GLN A 208 23.52 -14.66 -0.26
C GLN A 208 22.62 -15.90 -0.25
N GLY A 209 22.62 -16.69 -1.33
CA GLY A 209 21.90 -17.96 -1.40
C GLY A 209 20.41 -17.82 -1.70
N TRP A 210 19.99 -16.72 -2.31
CA TRP A 210 18.66 -16.62 -2.91
C TRP A 210 18.64 -17.34 -4.26
N GLU A 211 17.53 -18.00 -4.56
CA GLU A 211 17.27 -18.79 -5.76
C GLU A 211 16.13 -18.18 -6.59
N ASN A 212 15.92 -18.71 -7.81
CA ASN A 212 14.83 -18.32 -8.71
C ASN A 212 14.76 -16.81 -9.00
N ILE A 213 15.93 -16.21 -9.25
CA ILE A 213 16.02 -14.78 -9.53
C ILE A 213 15.39 -14.49 -10.90
N GLN A 214 14.22 -13.85 -10.90
CA GLN A 214 13.66 -13.22 -12.09
C GLN A 214 13.94 -11.72 -11.99
N SER A 215 14.49 -11.14 -13.05
CA SER A 215 14.82 -9.73 -13.06
C SER A 215 14.52 -9.12 -14.43
N GLN A 216 13.86 -7.96 -14.43
CA GLN A 216 13.49 -7.26 -15.64
C GLN A 216 13.49 -5.75 -15.45
N MET A 217 13.83 -5.04 -16.53
CA MET A 217 13.66 -3.60 -16.64
C MET A 217 12.33 -3.33 -17.33
N LEU A 218 11.51 -2.48 -16.73
CA LEU A 218 10.24 -2.03 -17.27
C LEU A 218 10.35 -0.55 -17.61
N THR A 219 9.71 -0.12 -18.70
CA THR A 219 9.59 1.30 -19.04
C THR A 219 8.13 1.65 -19.17
N GLU A 220 7.63 2.49 -18.27
CA GLU A 220 6.25 2.94 -18.27
C GLU A 220 6.21 4.46 -18.30
N LYS A 221 5.55 5.04 -19.31
CA LYS A 221 5.41 6.50 -19.49
C LYS A 221 6.73 7.29 -19.53
N GLY A 222 7.84 6.62 -19.81
CA GLY A 222 9.18 7.23 -19.85
C GLY A 222 9.99 7.00 -18.58
N ASP A 223 9.36 6.50 -17.52
CA ASP A 223 10.02 6.12 -16.27
C ASP A 223 10.56 4.71 -16.38
N VAL A 224 11.78 4.53 -15.89
CA VAL A 224 12.49 3.24 -15.89
C VAL A 224 12.35 2.61 -14.51
N MET A 225 11.78 1.42 -14.46
CA MET A 225 11.55 0.65 -13.24
C MET A 225 12.26 -0.69 -13.31
N ILE A 226 12.65 -1.21 -12.15
CA ILE A 226 13.17 -2.57 -12.01
C ILE A 226 12.12 -3.40 -11.31
N TYR A 227 12.08 -4.67 -11.68
CA TYR A 227 11.39 -5.70 -10.91
C TYR A 227 12.32 -6.90 -10.75
N VAL A 228 12.71 -7.21 -9.51
CA VAL A 228 13.47 -8.42 -9.15
C VAL A 228 12.65 -9.26 -8.19
N THR A 229 12.54 -10.56 -8.44
CA THR A 229 11.98 -11.52 -7.47
C THR A 229 12.97 -12.63 -7.21
N ALA A 230 13.02 -13.11 -5.97
CA ALA A 230 13.87 -14.23 -5.57
C ALA A 230 13.23 -15.00 -4.41
N THR A 231 13.66 -16.25 -4.20
CA THR A 231 13.15 -17.12 -3.13
C THR A 231 14.30 -17.72 -2.33
N LYS A 232 14.14 -17.86 -1.02
CA LYS A 232 15.13 -18.52 -0.15
C LYS A 232 14.41 -19.20 1.01
N ASP A 233 14.58 -20.52 1.14
CA ASP A 233 13.86 -21.33 2.12
C ASP A 233 12.34 -21.14 2.02
N SER A 234 11.71 -20.60 3.07
CA SER A 234 10.29 -20.26 3.11
C SER A 234 10.00 -18.78 2.87
N LYS A 235 10.97 -18.05 2.30
CA LYS A 235 10.89 -16.62 2.01
C LYS A 235 10.76 -16.35 0.52
N THR A 236 9.92 -15.39 0.19
CA THR A 236 9.86 -14.74 -1.12
C THR A 236 10.27 -13.28 -0.95
N LEU A 237 11.14 -12.80 -1.85
CA LEU A 237 11.59 -11.42 -1.88
C LEU A 237 11.22 -10.80 -3.22
N GLU A 238 10.73 -9.57 -3.16
CA GLU A 238 10.42 -8.75 -4.32
C GLU A 238 11.09 -7.38 -4.14
N ILE A 239 11.74 -6.89 -5.19
CA ILE A 239 12.37 -5.58 -5.23
C ILE A 239 11.82 -4.82 -6.43
N GLY A 240 11.27 -3.64 -6.14
CA GLY A 240 10.84 -2.67 -7.14
C GLY A 240 11.69 -1.41 -7.08
N THR A 241 11.78 -0.70 -8.20
CA THR A 241 12.21 0.71 -8.17
C THR A 241 11.26 1.60 -8.94
N GLN A 242 11.15 2.84 -8.50
CA GLN A 242 10.40 3.89 -9.18
C GLN A 242 11.08 5.26 -8.96
N PRO A 243 10.87 6.26 -9.84
CA PRO A 243 11.24 7.63 -9.53
C PRO A 243 10.53 8.11 -8.27
N SER A 244 11.23 8.84 -7.41
CA SER A 244 10.60 9.40 -6.20
C SER A 244 9.60 10.51 -6.56
N SER A 245 8.47 10.53 -5.87
CA SER A 245 7.49 11.63 -5.98
C SER A 245 7.97 12.90 -5.28
N ASP A 246 8.77 12.74 -4.22
CA ASP A 246 9.09 13.81 -3.28
C ASP A 246 10.45 14.45 -3.60
N TYR A 247 11.34 13.69 -4.24
CA TYR A 247 12.71 14.11 -4.51
C TYR A 247 13.06 13.92 -5.98
N ALA A 248 13.12 15.04 -6.71
CA ALA A 248 13.60 15.03 -8.09
C ALA A 248 15.00 14.38 -8.18
N GLU A 249 15.21 13.60 -9.24
CA GLU A 249 16.46 12.88 -9.52
C GLU A 249 16.79 11.70 -8.58
N MET A 250 15.92 11.39 -7.61
CA MET A 250 16.06 10.20 -6.77
C MET A 250 15.16 9.06 -7.25
N ASN A 251 15.58 7.83 -6.96
CA ASN A 251 14.80 6.61 -7.13
C ASN A 251 14.47 6.02 -5.76
N GLU A 252 13.22 5.61 -5.61
CA GLU A 252 12.76 4.77 -4.52
C GLU A 252 13.08 3.31 -4.85
N ILE A 253 13.62 2.61 -3.87
CA ILE A 253 13.86 1.17 -3.88
C ILE A 253 12.94 0.57 -2.83
N ILE A 254 12.01 -0.26 -3.27
CA ILE A 254 11.02 -0.91 -2.40
C ILE A 254 11.42 -2.37 -2.32
N ILE A 255 11.72 -2.85 -1.11
CA ILE A 255 12.02 -4.25 -0.86
C ILE A 255 10.89 -4.81 -0.01
N TYR A 256 10.27 -5.89 -0.51
CA TYR A 256 9.25 -6.65 0.17
C TYR A 256 9.74 -8.07 0.42
N VAL A 257 9.53 -8.58 1.64
CA VAL A 257 9.83 -9.98 1.99
C VAL A 257 8.61 -10.60 2.65
N GLU A 258 8.14 -11.71 2.10
CA GLU A 258 7.17 -12.59 2.73
C GLU A 258 7.89 -13.81 3.28
N THR A 259 7.68 -14.12 4.56
CA THR A 259 8.17 -15.32 5.23
C THR A 259 6.99 -16.18 5.63
N ARG A 260 6.98 -17.45 5.23
CA ARG A 260 6.01 -18.44 5.69
C ARG A 260 6.63 -19.37 6.74
N THR A 261 6.04 -19.52 7.91
CA THR A 261 6.44 -20.56 8.87
C THR A 261 5.63 -21.82 8.60
N GLY A 262 6.32 -22.93 8.33
CA GLY A 262 5.70 -24.23 8.09
C GLY A 262 5.38 -25.02 9.36
#